data_AF-A0A7S2L958-F1
#
_entry.id   AF-A0A7S2L958-F1
#
_cell.length_a   1.000
_cell.length_b   1.000
_cell.length_c   1.000
_cell.angle_alpha   90.00
_cell.angle_beta   90.00
_cell.angle_gamma   90.00
#
_symmetry.space_group_name_H-M   'P 1'
#
loop_
_entity.id
_entity.type
_entity.pdbx_description
1 polymer ?
#
loop_
_entity_poly.entity_id
_entity_poly.type
_entity_poly.pdbx_seq_one_letter_code
_entity_poly.pdbx_strand_id
1 'polypeptide(L)'
;MKNFMIQGGDPAGTGKGGESIWGGHFDDEFHPHNTHNQRGIVSMANKGPNTNRSQFFITYERQPHLNNVYTAFGKVIGGWEVLDQMERLPVQGKKNRPVNPPVIQRVTIHANPLADEGIVYQTKGGPPEKVQ
;
A
#
# COMPACT_ATOMS: atom_id res chain seq x y z
N MET A 1 -3.98 -8.84 -10.16
CA MET A 1 -3.62 -10.17 -10.70
C MET A 1 -4.24 -11.23 -9.82
N LYS A 2 -5.11 -12.08 -10.37
CA LYS A 2 -5.77 -13.16 -9.63
C LYS A 2 -4.74 -14.07 -8.95
N ASN A 3 -5.01 -14.51 -7.72
CA ASN A 3 -4.16 -15.33 -6.85
C ASN A 3 -2.80 -14.69 -6.47
N PHE A 4 -2.58 -13.41 -6.80
CA PHE A 4 -1.33 -12.71 -6.47
C PHE A 4 -1.60 -11.49 -5.59
N MET A 5 -2.02 -10.38 -6.19
CA MET A 5 -2.32 -9.13 -5.48
C MET A 5 -3.20 -8.20 -6.31
N ILE A 6 -3.72 -7.16 -5.67
CA ILE A 6 -4.25 -5.95 -6.31
C ILE A 6 -3.41 -4.74 -5.89
N GLN A 7 -3.05 -3.88 -6.85
CA GLN A 7 -2.20 -2.71 -6.64
C GLN A 7 -2.97 -1.43 -6.93
N GLY A 8 -2.73 -0.40 -6.11
CA GLY A 8 -3.32 0.92 -6.22
C GLY A 8 -2.37 2.01 -5.70
N GLY A 9 -2.93 3.17 -5.35
CA GLY A 9 -2.16 4.28 -4.76
C GLY A 9 -1.38 5.15 -5.76
N ASP A 10 -1.65 5.03 -7.07
CA ASP A 10 -1.21 6.00 -8.08
C ASP A 10 -2.36 6.94 -8.45
N PRO A 11 -2.35 8.22 -8.01
CA PRO A 11 -3.41 9.18 -8.34
C PRO A 11 -3.60 9.40 -9.85
N ALA A 12 -2.55 9.22 -10.65
CA ALA A 12 -2.62 9.38 -12.10
C ALA A 12 -3.13 8.11 -12.82
N GLY A 13 -3.26 6.97 -12.13
CA GLY A 13 -3.75 5.71 -12.71
C GLY A 13 -2.85 5.14 -13.83
N THR A 14 -1.57 5.49 -13.83
CA THR A 14 -0.58 5.09 -14.85
C THR A 14 0.22 3.84 -14.46
N GLY A 15 0.28 3.55 -13.16
CA GLY A 15 1.16 2.57 -12.53
C GLY A 15 2.58 3.08 -12.28
N LYS A 16 2.89 4.34 -12.62
CA LYS A 16 4.24 4.92 -12.52
C LYS A 16 4.33 6.13 -11.59
N GLY A 17 3.19 6.74 -11.26
CA GLY A 17 3.07 7.95 -10.45
C GLY A 17 3.05 7.67 -8.95
N GLY A 18 2.54 8.64 -8.21
CA GLY A 18 2.51 8.63 -6.75
C GLY A 18 3.73 9.32 -6.12
N GLU A 19 3.51 9.92 -4.96
CA GLU A 19 4.49 10.69 -4.20
C GLU A 19 4.25 10.45 -2.70
N SER A 20 5.32 10.40 -1.90
CA SER A 20 5.17 10.34 -0.45
C SER A 20 4.79 11.72 0.11
N ILE A 21 4.38 11.77 1.37
CA ILE A 21 4.11 13.04 2.05
C ILE A 21 5.36 13.93 2.20
N TRP A 22 6.56 13.35 2.01
CA TRP A 22 7.85 14.06 2.09
C TRP A 22 8.37 14.54 0.73
N GLY A 23 7.61 14.33 -0.36
CA GLY A 23 7.98 14.78 -1.71
C GLY A 23 9.04 13.91 -2.41
N GLY A 24 9.37 12.74 -1.84
CA GLY A 24 10.46 11.90 -2.32
C GLY A 24 10.23 10.41 -2.06
N HIS A 25 11.29 9.62 -2.22
CA HIS A 25 11.31 8.23 -1.79
C HIS A 25 11.51 8.15 -0.27
N PHE A 26 11.06 7.07 0.34
CA PHE A 26 11.42 6.71 1.71
C PHE A 26 11.86 5.25 1.79
N ASP A 27 12.53 4.94 2.90
CA ASP A 27 13.20 3.67 3.13
C ASP A 27 12.24 2.48 3.28
N ASP A 28 12.77 1.28 3.08
CA ASP A 28 12.07 0.05 3.41
C ASP A 28 12.15 -0.25 4.92
N GLU A 29 11.09 -0.83 5.48
CA GLU A 29 10.99 -1.20 6.90
C GLU A 29 10.61 -2.69 7.02
N PHE A 30 11.62 -3.53 7.24
CA PHE A 30 11.41 -4.98 7.35
C PHE A 30 11.40 -5.44 8.81
N HIS A 31 10.43 -6.30 9.14
CA HIS A 31 10.30 -6.88 10.47
C HIS A 31 10.02 -8.38 10.37
N PRO A 32 10.65 -9.25 11.20
CA PRO A 32 10.51 -10.70 11.11
C PRO A 32 9.06 -11.21 11.19
N HIS A 33 8.19 -10.49 11.89
CA HIS A 33 6.78 -10.84 12.02
C HIS A 33 5.88 -10.29 10.90
N ASN A 34 6.37 -9.31 10.12
CA ASN A 34 5.59 -8.66 9.07
C ASN A 34 5.97 -9.31 7.73
N THR A 35 5.32 -10.43 7.44
CA THR A 35 5.61 -11.23 6.24
C THR A 35 4.36 -11.46 5.40
N HIS A 36 4.55 -11.76 4.12
CA HIS A 36 3.49 -12.06 3.15
C HIS A 36 3.03 -13.52 3.29
N ASN A 37 2.66 -13.92 4.51
CA ASN A 37 2.37 -15.32 4.86
C ASN A 37 0.91 -15.73 4.62
N GLN A 38 0.03 -14.80 4.26
CA GLN A 38 -1.41 -15.03 4.11
C GLN A 38 -2.05 -14.01 3.16
N ARG A 39 -3.34 -14.23 2.86
CA ARG A 39 -4.21 -13.27 2.15
C ARG A 39 -4.41 -12.00 2.97
N GLY A 40 -4.51 -10.86 2.30
CA GLY A 40 -4.86 -9.58 2.89
C GLY A 40 -3.70 -8.83 3.54
N ILE A 41 -2.45 -9.17 3.25
CA ILE A 41 -1.30 -8.38 3.68
C ILE A 41 -1.22 -7.12 2.82
N VAL A 42 -1.09 -5.96 3.46
CA VAL A 42 -0.97 -4.65 2.81
C VAL A 42 0.50 -4.22 2.84
N SER A 43 1.04 -3.93 1.66
CA SER A 43 2.47 -3.66 1.49
C SER A 43 2.72 -2.54 0.50
N MET A 44 3.85 -1.86 0.65
CA MET A 44 4.29 -0.81 -0.27
C MET A 44 4.73 -1.41 -1.61
N ALA A 45 4.37 -0.76 -2.72
CA ALA A 45 4.96 -1.04 -4.03
C ALA A 45 6.15 -0.10 -4.25
N ASN A 46 7.28 -0.65 -4.71
CA ASN A 46 8.52 0.09 -4.94
C ASN A 46 9.14 -0.27 -6.30
N LYS A 47 10.25 0.39 -6.67
CA LYS A 47 11.05 0.15 -7.89
C LYS A 47 12.46 -0.34 -7.55
N GLY A 48 12.62 -1.00 -6.40
CA GLY A 48 13.90 -1.37 -5.82
C GLY A 48 14.06 -0.85 -4.38
N PRO A 49 15.17 -1.18 -3.71
CA PRO A 49 15.39 -0.84 -2.32
C PRO A 49 15.22 0.66 -2.05
N ASN A 50 14.50 1.01 -0.97
CA ASN A 50 14.29 2.37 -0.47
C ASN A 50 13.67 3.31 -1.51
N THR A 51 12.69 2.82 -2.27
CA THR A 51 11.97 3.63 -3.28
C THR A 51 10.47 3.71 -3.05
N ASN A 52 10.05 3.64 -1.78
CA ASN A 52 8.64 3.72 -1.41
C ASN A 52 8.07 5.12 -1.66
N ARG A 53 6.82 5.18 -2.15
CA ARG A 53 6.06 6.43 -2.40
C ARG A 53 4.61 6.25 -1.92
N SER A 54 3.59 6.47 -2.75
CA SER A 54 2.18 6.28 -2.36
C SER A 54 1.55 4.98 -2.85
N GLN A 55 2.20 4.25 -3.77
CA GLN A 55 1.64 3.02 -4.31
C GLN A 55 1.75 1.87 -3.30
N PHE A 56 0.69 1.09 -3.18
CA PHE A 56 0.61 -0.07 -2.29
C PHE A 56 -0.17 -1.19 -2.98
N PHE A 57 -0.05 -2.39 -2.42
CA PHE A 57 -0.82 -3.54 -2.86
C PHE A 57 -1.37 -4.36 -1.69
N ILE A 58 -2.39 -5.16 -1.99
CA ILE A 58 -2.99 -6.12 -1.06
C ILE A 58 -2.83 -7.52 -1.65
N THR A 59 -2.27 -8.46 -0.88
CA THR A 59 -2.08 -9.84 -1.34
C THR A 59 -3.40 -10.60 -1.37
N TYR A 60 -3.56 -11.45 -2.38
CA TYR A 60 -4.69 -12.39 -2.45
C TYR A 60 -4.36 -13.77 -1.86
N GLU A 61 -3.08 -14.11 -1.78
CA GLU A 61 -2.61 -15.38 -1.24
C GLU A 61 -1.28 -15.17 -0.50
N ARG A 62 -0.72 -16.25 0.06
CA ARG A 62 0.64 -16.26 0.63
C ARG A 62 1.67 -16.02 -0.48
N GLN A 63 2.53 -15.00 -0.33
CA GLN A 63 3.53 -14.59 -1.32
C GLN A 63 4.94 -14.43 -0.71
N PRO A 64 5.61 -15.52 -0.28
CA PRO A 64 6.84 -15.44 0.52
C PRO A 64 8.03 -14.80 -0.20
N HIS A 65 8.03 -14.83 -1.54
CA HIS A 65 9.06 -14.21 -2.36
C HIS A 65 9.04 -12.67 -2.29
N LEU A 66 8.01 -12.07 -1.69
CA LEU A 66 7.90 -10.63 -1.45
C LEU A 66 8.51 -10.22 -0.09
N ASN A 67 8.83 -11.17 0.79
CA ASN A 67 9.41 -10.90 2.11
C ASN A 67 10.77 -10.21 1.97
N ASN A 68 11.00 -9.15 2.76
CA ASN A 68 12.22 -8.33 2.72
C ASN A 68 12.52 -7.70 1.33
N VAL A 69 11.51 -7.63 0.46
CA VAL A 69 11.55 -6.91 -0.81
C VAL A 69 10.56 -5.73 -0.78
N TYR A 70 9.40 -5.95 -0.15
CA TYR A 70 8.35 -4.95 0.01
C TYR A 70 7.96 -4.82 1.48
N THR A 71 7.89 -3.57 1.95
CA THR A 71 7.51 -3.24 3.32
C THR A 71 6.05 -3.62 3.58
N ALA A 72 5.82 -4.60 4.46
CA ALA A 72 4.48 -4.99 4.91
C ALA A 72 4.11 -4.16 6.15
N PHE A 73 3.09 -3.30 6.00
CA PHE A 73 2.74 -2.30 7.01
C PHE A 73 1.30 -2.44 7.56
N GLY A 74 0.51 -3.36 7.00
CA GLY A 74 -0.86 -3.57 7.46
C GLY A 74 -1.45 -4.91 7.06
N LYS A 75 -2.66 -5.17 7.57
CA LYS A 75 -3.45 -6.35 7.23
C LYS A 75 -4.93 -5.96 7.12
N VAL A 76 -5.62 -6.47 6.10
CA VAL A 76 -7.07 -6.41 6.00
C VAL A 76 -7.69 -7.16 7.17
N ILE A 77 -8.60 -6.51 7.90
CA ILE A 77 -9.30 -7.09 9.07
C ILE A 77 -10.80 -7.30 8.83
N GLY A 78 -11.35 -6.75 7.75
CA GLY A 78 -12.76 -6.86 7.37
C GLY A 78 -12.96 -6.50 5.88
N GLY A 79 -14.18 -6.70 5.36
CA GLY A 79 -14.48 -6.49 3.94
C GLY A 79 -13.88 -7.54 3.02
N TRP A 80 -13.76 -8.79 3.49
CA TRP A 80 -13.16 -9.90 2.74
C TRP A 80 -13.91 -10.21 1.45
N GLU A 81 -15.23 -10.08 1.47
CA GLU A 81 -16.10 -10.21 0.30
C GLU A 81 -15.79 -9.17 -0.78
N VAL A 82 -15.35 -7.97 -0.39
CA VAL A 82 -14.93 -6.92 -1.33
C VAL A 82 -13.58 -7.31 -1.96
N LEU A 83 -12.66 -7.86 -1.17
CA LEU A 83 -11.39 -8.38 -1.66
C LEU A 83 -11.61 -9.52 -2.67
N ASP A 84 -12.56 -10.42 -2.40
CA ASP A 84 -12.96 -11.48 -3.33
C ASP A 84 -13.56 -10.94 -4.63
N GLN A 85 -14.40 -9.91 -4.54
CA GLN A 85 -14.97 -9.24 -5.73
C GLN A 85 -13.87 -8.60 -6.57
N MET A 86 -12.93 -7.89 -5.94
CA MET A 86 -11.79 -7.26 -6.62
C MET A 86 -10.90 -8.27 -7.34
N GLU A 87 -10.75 -9.48 -6.78
CA GLU A 87 -9.96 -10.55 -7.38
C GLU A 87 -10.60 -11.16 -8.63
N ARG A 88 -11.95 -11.17 -8.68
CA ARG A 88 -12.74 -11.74 -9.78
C ARG A 88 -12.95 -10.77 -10.94
N LEU A 89 -12.52 -9.51 -10.81
CA LEU A 89 -12.73 -8.51 -11.86
C LEU A 89 -12.09 -8.95 -13.18
N PRO A 90 -12.80 -8.80 -14.32
CA PRO A 90 -12.20 -9.05 -15.62
C PRO A 90 -11.08 -8.04 -15.87
N VAL A 91 -9.97 -8.50 -16.45
CA VAL A 91 -8.79 -7.66 -16.75
C VAL A 91 -8.53 -7.56 -18.24
N GLN A 92 -7.99 -6.42 -18.67
CA GLN A 92 -7.64 -6.13 -20.05
C GLN A 92 -6.18 -6.48 -20.35
N GLY A 93 -6.00 -7.32 -21.37
CA GLY A 93 -4.70 -7.61 -21.99
C GLY A 93 -3.64 -8.11 -21.01
N LYS A 94 -2.36 -8.00 -21.41
CA LYS A 94 -1.22 -8.51 -20.63
C LYS A 94 -0.84 -7.65 -19.42
N LYS A 95 -1.42 -6.45 -19.29
CA LYS A 95 -1.08 -5.49 -18.21
C LYS A 95 -1.90 -5.69 -16.94
N ASN A 96 -2.81 -6.66 -16.90
CA ASN A 96 -3.63 -7.00 -15.73
C ASN A 96 -4.44 -5.83 -15.13
N ARG A 97 -4.76 -4.82 -15.95
CA ARG A 97 -5.60 -3.68 -15.55
C ARG A 97 -7.07 -4.12 -15.58
N PRO A 98 -7.86 -3.96 -14.52
CA PRO A 98 -9.29 -4.28 -14.56
C PRO A 98 -10.01 -3.51 -15.68
N VAL A 99 -11.02 -4.13 -16.30
CA VAL A 99 -11.84 -3.49 -17.34
C VAL A 99 -12.51 -2.24 -16.81
N ASN A 100 -13.11 -2.37 -15.61
CA ASN A 100 -13.68 -1.28 -14.83
C ASN A 100 -12.93 -1.24 -13.49
N PRO A 101 -11.86 -0.42 -13.37
CA PRO A 101 -11.07 -0.36 -12.15
C PRO A 101 -11.88 0.13 -10.96
N PRO A 102 -11.83 -0.55 -9.80
CA PRO A 102 -12.42 -0.03 -8.58
C PRO A 102 -11.65 1.23 -8.14
N VAL A 103 -12.37 2.18 -7.55
CA VAL A 103 -11.81 3.47 -7.11
C VAL A 103 -12.06 3.65 -5.62
N ILE A 104 -11.02 4.08 -4.89
CA ILE A 104 -11.16 4.48 -3.49
C ILE A 104 -11.83 5.85 -3.47
N GLN A 105 -13.07 5.92 -2.99
CA GLN A 105 -13.83 7.17 -2.92
C GLN A 105 -13.48 8.00 -1.68
N ARG A 106 -13.22 7.32 -0.55
CA ARG A 106 -12.97 7.95 0.75
C ARG A 106 -12.14 7.02 1.62
N VAL A 107 -11.28 7.61 2.44
CA VAL A 107 -10.55 6.92 3.51
C VAL A 107 -10.99 7.51 4.84
N THR A 108 -11.31 6.65 5.82
CA THR A 108 -11.61 7.06 7.21
C THR A 108 -10.52 6.51 8.11
N ILE A 109 -9.90 7.38 8.90
CA ILE A 109 -8.93 6.99 9.92
C ILE A 109 -9.71 6.78 11.22
N HIS A 110 -9.75 5.54 11.71
CA HIS A 110 -10.51 5.18 12.92
C HIS A 110 -9.73 5.43 14.22
N ALA A 111 -8.40 5.30 14.17
CA ALA A 111 -7.48 5.64 15.24
C ALA A 111 -6.25 6.29 14.62
N ASN A 112 -5.82 7.43 15.18
CA ASN A 112 -4.61 8.12 14.75
C ASN A 112 -3.60 8.11 15.91
N PRO A 113 -2.72 7.10 16.01
CA PRO A 113 -1.76 6.99 17.10
C PRO A 113 -0.76 8.17 17.13
N LEU A 114 -0.62 8.90 16.02
CA LEU A 114 0.29 10.04 15.91
C LEU A 114 -0.29 11.33 16.49
N ALA A 115 -1.63 11.43 16.57
CA ALA A 115 -2.30 12.60 17.15
C ALA A 115 -2.01 12.71 18.65
N ASP A 116 -2.04 11.57 19.35
CA ASP A 116 -1.80 11.50 20.79
C ASP A 116 -0.33 11.82 21.16
N GLU A 117 0.59 11.64 20.20
CA GLU A 117 2.00 11.98 20.37
C GLU A 117 2.35 13.44 20.05
N GLY A 118 1.36 14.26 19.63
CA GLY A 118 1.61 15.65 19.25
C GLY A 118 2.56 15.79 18.06
N ILE A 119 2.62 14.79 17.18
CA ILE A 119 3.50 14.80 16.00
C ILE A 119 2.83 15.62 14.90
N VAL A 120 3.51 16.68 14.45
CA VAL A 120 3.08 17.49 13.29
C VAL A 120 4.01 17.22 12.12
N TYR A 121 3.42 16.88 10.98
CA TYR A 121 4.14 16.68 9.73
C TYR A 121 4.22 18.01 8.98
N GLN A 122 5.41 18.61 8.96
CA GLN A 122 5.69 19.80 8.15
C GLN A 122 5.54 19.43 6.66
N THR A 123 4.58 20.02 5.97
CA THR A 123 4.19 19.67 4.58
C THR A 123 5.24 20.01 3.51
N LYS A 124 6.43 20.52 3.88
CA LYS A 124 7.52 20.83 2.95
C LYS A 124 8.88 20.42 3.54
N GLY A 125 9.18 19.12 3.46
CA GLY A 125 10.55 18.59 3.44
C GLY A 125 11.27 18.41 4.78
N GLY A 126 10.60 18.57 5.92
CA GLY A 126 11.19 18.27 7.24
C GLY A 126 10.81 16.86 7.73
N PRO A 127 11.67 16.17 8.51
CA PRO A 127 11.26 14.99 9.26
C PRO A 127 10.11 15.34 10.22
N PRO A 128 9.33 14.35 10.70
CA PRO A 128 8.29 14.60 11.69
C PRO A 128 8.91 15.25 12.94
N GLU A 129 8.32 16.36 13.41
CA GLU A 129 8.75 17.02 14.65
C GLU A 129 7.68 16.84 15.73
N LYS A 130 8.11 16.53 16.95
CA LYS A 130 7.24 16.57 18.13
C LYS A 130 7.01 18.03 18.50
N VAL A 131 5.75 18.44 18.58
CA VAL A 131 5.42 19.75 19.14
C VAL A 131 5.66 19.66 20.65
N GLN A 132 6.59 20.48 21.16
CA GLN A 132 6.79 20.68 22.60
C GLN A 132 5.60 21.40 23.22
#